data_AF-A0A529HQB7-F1
#
_entry.id   AF-A0A529HQB7-F1
#
_cell.length_a   1.000
_cell.length_b   1.000
_cell.length_c   1.000
_cell.angle_alpha   90.00
_cell.angle_beta   90.00
_cell.angle_gamma   90.00
#
_symmetry.space_group_name_H-M   'P 1'
#
loop_
_entity.id
_entity.type
_entity.pdbx_description
1 polymer ?
#
loop_
_entity_poly.entity_id
_entity_poly.type
_entity_poly.pdbx_seq_one_letter_code
_entity_poly.pdbx_strand_id
1 'polypeptide(L)'
;LPAALFVILATLVAGAVILSPEEQSLYSKGAMFASAYMINLWLIRWSFDYFAADAANNPFIHFWSLSVEEQFYLAWPALLMLAAWLRPGKRAVILVIGLAGLVSFAVCAWLTTVAQPWAFYFSPLRAWEFAAGGLATLVPAAALRQRRGLSAAMAWAGLALIAIAYLCFSEDAPFPGLPALVPVAGTVLMLLAGAAGARNGLSAVLALPPLQWVGKLSYSLYLWHWPVIVYAGMLTAELSTVQRLFCLALTLALSAFTYLFIENPIRRNGWLMANAARALV
;
A
#
# COMPACT_ATOMS: atom_id res chain seq x y z
N LEU A 1 -8.94 -0.24 9.43
CA LEU A 1 -9.71 -1.07 10.38
C LEU A 1 -11.23 -1.12 10.08
N PRO A 2 -12.12 -0.16 10.43
CA PRO A 2 -13.58 -0.34 10.22
C PRO A 2 -14.00 -0.46 8.76
N ALA A 3 -13.43 0.37 7.88
CA ALA A 3 -13.70 0.29 6.45
C ALA A 3 -13.17 -1.04 5.86
N ALA A 4 -11.98 -1.49 6.26
CA ALA A 4 -11.42 -2.78 5.84
C ALA A 4 -12.35 -3.94 6.22
N LEU A 5 -12.81 -4.00 7.48
CA LEU A 5 -13.75 -5.03 7.94
C LEU A 5 -15.08 -4.96 7.18
N PHE A 6 -15.61 -3.76 6.95
CA PHE A 6 -16.83 -3.58 6.16
C PHE A 6 -16.66 -4.13 4.73
N VAL A 7 -15.56 -3.80 4.06
CA VAL A 7 -15.27 -4.33 2.71
C VAL A 7 -15.11 -5.85 2.77
N ILE A 8 -14.39 -6.40 3.75
CA ILE A 8 -14.24 -7.85 3.89
C ILE A 8 -15.59 -8.54 4.01
N LEU A 9 -16.46 -8.05 4.89
CA LEU A 9 -17.80 -8.60 5.07
C LEU A 9 -18.66 -8.47 3.80
N ALA A 10 -18.64 -7.30 3.16
CA ALA A 10 -19.40 -7.09 1.92
C ALA A 10 -18.90 -7.99 0.79
N THR A 11 -17.59 -8.18 0.67
CA THR A 11 -16.97 -9.10 -0.30
C THR A 11 -17.34 -10.55 -0.01
N LEU A 12 -17.39 -10.98 1.27
CA LEU A 12 -17.87 -12.32 1.65
C LEU A 12 -19.35 -12.51 1.31
N VAL A 13 -20.20 -11.52 1.60
CA VAL A 13 -21.65 -11.57 1.30
C VAL A 13 -21.88 -11.67 -0.21
N ALA A 14 -21.18 -10.86 -1.02
CA ALA A 14 -21.24 -10.97 -2.47
C ALA A 14 -20.70 -12.34 -2.95
N GLY A 15 -19.62 -12.80 -2.35
CA GLY A 15 -19.02 -14.11 -2.63
C GLY A 15 -19.97 -15.28 -2.37
N ALA A 16 -20.83 -15.20 -1.35
CA ALA A 16 -21.82 -16.24 -1.07
C ALA A 16 -22.83 -16.46 -2.21
N VAL A 17 -23.02 -15.46 -3.08
CA VAL A 17 -23.91 -15.52 -4.25
C VAL A 17 -23.15 -15.92 -5.52
N ILE A 18 -21.90 -15.49 -5.65
CA ILE A 18 -21.11 -15.61 -6.88
C ILE A 18 -20.28 -16.91 -6.92
N LEU A 19 -19.73 -17.31 -5.77
CA LEU A 19 -18.72 -18.36 -5.68
C LEU A 19 -19.35 -19.72 -5.40
N SER A 20 -18.71 -20.78 -5.91
CA SER A 20 -19.02 -22.17 -5.54
C SER A 20 -18.67 -22.45 -4.06
N PRO A 21 -19.25 -23.50 -3.43
CA PRO A 21 -18.94 -23.84 -2.04
C PRO A 21 -17.44 -24.07 -1.75
N GLU A 22 -16.71 -24.61 -2.73
CA GLU A 22 -15.26 -24.83 -2.62
C GLU A 22 -14.48 -23.52 -2.61
N GLU A 23 -14.79 -22.61 -3.54
CA GLU A 23 -14.19 -21.27 -3.59
C GLU A 23 -14.53 -20.46 -2.33
N GLN A 24 -15.76 -20.55 -1.82
CA GLN A 24 -16.14 -19.90 -0.56
C GLN A 24 -15.29 -20.42 0.61
N SER A 25 -15.06 -21.74 0.69
CA SER A 25 -14.20 -22.35 1.72
C SER A 25 -12.75 -21.86 1.60
N LEU A 26 -12.24 -21.73 0.38
CA LEU A 26 -10.88 -21.25 0.14
C LEU A 26 -10.73 -19.76 0.46
N TYR A 27 -11.59 -18.90 -0.09
CA TYR A 27 -11.47 -17.45 0.04
C TYR A 27 -11.89 -16.92 1.42
N SER A 28 -12.71 -17.66 2.18
CA SER A 28 -12.99 -17.33 3.59
C SER A 28 -11.72 -17.43 4.46
N LYS A 29 -10.77 -18.31 4.15
CA LYS A 29 -9.45 -18.31 4.80
C LYS A 29 -8.70 -17.01 4.48
N GLY A 30 -8.72 -16.59 3.22
CA GLY A 30 -8.17 -15.29 2.80
C GLY A 30 -8.77 -14.12 3.60
N ALA A 31 -10.09 -14.08 3.73
CA ALA A 31 -10.80 -13.08 4.53
C ALA A 31 -10.39 -13.10 6.02
N MET A 32 -10.23 -14.30 6.61
CA MET A 32 -9.81 -14.46 8.00
C MET A 32 -8.40 -13.89 8.21
N PHE A 33 -7.44 -14.26 7.36
CA PHE A 33 -6.08 -13.73 7.46
C PHE A 33 -6.01 -12.24 7.11
N ALA A 34 -6.81 -11.74 6.16
CA ALA A 34 -6.91 -10.32 5.84
C ALA A 34 -7.43 -9.50 7.03
N SER A 35 -8.44 -10.01 7.73
CA SER A 35 -9.01 -9.37 8.93
C SER A 35 -8.00 -9.28 10.07
N ALA A 36 -7.09 -10.25 10.16
CA ALA A 36 -5.99 -10.26 11.13
C ALA A 36 -4.73 -9.51 10.64
N TYR A 37 -4.75 -8.92 9.43
CA TYR A 37 -3.58 -8.33 8.77
C TYR A 37 -2.37 -9.28 8.66
N MET A 38 -2.65 -10.55 8.37
CA MET A 38 -1.66 -11.63 8.25
C MET A 38 -1.78 -12.39 6.91
N ILE A 39 -2.55 -11.87 5.94
CA ILE A 39 -2.77 -12.57 4.66
C ILE A 39 -1.47 -12.74 3.87
N ASN A 40 -0.51 -11.82 4.00
CA ASN A 40 0.79 -11.95 3.36
C ASN A 40 1.53 -13.22 3.81
N LEU A 41 1.43 -13.62 5.08
CA LEU A 41 2.06 -14.85 5.58
C LEU A 41 1.36 -16.11 5.07
N TRP A 42 0.04 -16.07 4.98
CA TRP A 42 -0.74 -17.16 4.38
C TRP A 42 -0.42 -17.30 2.89
N LEU A 43 -0.33 -16.18 2.15
CA LEU A 43 0.01 -16.14 0.74
C LEU A 43 1.41 -16.70 0.46
N ILE A 44 2.41 -16.40 1.29
CA ILE A 44 3.76 -17.03 1.17
C ILE A 44 3.64 -18.54 1.16
N ARG A 45 2.92 -19.10 2.13
CA ARG A 45 2.75 -20.55 2.24
C ARG A 45 1.98 -21.10 1.05
N TRP A 46 0.90 -20.42 0.66
CA TRP A 46 0.04 -20.85 -0.43
C TRP A 46 0.76 -20.81 -1.79
N SER A 47 1.69 -19.87 -2.01
CA SER A 47 2.47 -19.77 -3.26
C SER A 47 3.33 -21.01 -3.58
N PHE A 48 3.57 -21.90 -2.61
CA PHE A 48 4.30 -23.16 -2.83
C PHE A 48 3.36 -24.36 -3.04
N ASP A 49 2.05 -24.18 -2.93
CA ASP A 49 1.08 -25.24 -3.16
C ASP A 49 0.79 -25.42 -4.66
N TYR A 50 0.59 -26.66 -5.08
CA TYR A 50 0.29 -27.01 -6.48
C TYR A 50 -0.96 -26.29 -7.04
N PHE A 51 -1.91 -25.95 -6.16
CA PHE A 51 -3.16 -25.25 -6.49
C PHE A 51 -3.05 -23.71 -6.43
N ALA A 52 -1.84 -23.15 -6.37
CA ALA A 52 -1.63 -21.70 -6.29
C ALA A 52 -1.99 -20.94 -7.58
N ALA A 53 -2.26 -21.64 -8.69
CA ALA A 53 -2.60 -21.03 -9.99
C ALA A 53 -3.84 -20.11 -9.92
N ASP A 54 -4.75 -20.34 -8.97
CA ASP A 54 -5.95 -19.52 -8.74
C ASP A 54 -5.75 -18.39 -7.71
N ALA A 55 -4.53 -18.11 -7.26
CA ALA A 55 -4.30 -17.06 -6.26
C ALA A 55 -4.75 -15.67 -6.73
N ALA A 56 -4.62 -15.37 -8.03
CA ALA A 56 -5.10 -14.12 -8.63
C ALA A 56 -6.63 -13.98 -8.56
N ASN A 57 -7.37 -15.09 -8.47
CA ASN A 57 -8.82 -15.11 -8.32
C ASN A 57 -9.26 -14.89 -6.87
N ASN A 58 -8.34 -14.80 -5.91
CA ASN A 58 -8.70 -14.50 -4.54
C ASN A 58 -9.08 -13.02 -4.39
N PRO A 59 -10.32 -12.69 -4.00
CA PRO A 59 -10.79 -11.30 -3.91
C PRO A 59 -10.14 -10.52 -2.76
N PHE A 60 -9.36 -11.18 -1.90
CA PHE A 60 -8.63 -10.57 -0.78
C PHE A 60 -7.13 -10.48 -0.99
N ILE A 61 -6.58 -10.99 -2.11
CA ILE A 61 -5.12 -11.07 -2.29
C ILE A 61 -4.45 -9.70 -2.09
N HIS A 62 -5.04 -8.62 -2.58
CA HIS A 62 -4.48 -7.26 -2.47
C HIS A 62 -4.18 -6.86 -1.03
N PHE A 63 -4.93 -7.34 -0.03
CA PHE A 63 -4.67 -7.07 1.40
C PHE A 63 -3.28 -7.49 1.90
N TRP A 64 -2.48 -8.20 1.09
CA TRP A 64 -1.10 -8.53 1.43
C TRP A 64 -0.27 -7.28 1.75
N SER A 65 -0.38 -6.20 0.97
CA SER A 65 0.44 -5.01 1.18
C SER A 65 -0.07 -4.21 2.39
N LEU A 66 -1.38 -4.21 2.61
CA LEU A 66 -1.99 -3.63 3.82
C LEU A 66 -1.56 -4.39 5.09
N SER A 67 -1.43 -5.72 5.00
CA SER A 67 -0.92 -6.55 6.11
C SER A 67 0.52 -6.19 6.47
N VAL A 68 1.38 -6.02 5.47
CA VAL A 68 2.77 -5.56 5.66
C VAL A 68 2.79 -4.16 6.30
N GLU A 69 1.95 -3.24 5.83
CA GLU A 69 1.84 -1.87 6.35
C GLU A 69 1.41 -1.86 7.83
N GLU A 70 0.37 -2.60 8.19
CA GLU A 70 -0.16 -2.64 9.57
C GLU A 70 0.82 -3.33 10.52
N GLN A 71 1.55 -4.36 10.06
CA GLN A 71 2.65 -4.96 10.82
C GLN A 71 3.79 -3.96 11.08
N PHE A 72 4.11 -3.12 10.09
CA PHE A 72 5.07 -2.02 10.27
C PHE A 72 4.55 -0.98 11.27
N TYR A 73 3.27 -0.59 11.18
CA TYR A 73 2.66 0.34 12.13
C TYR A 73 2.55 -0.21 13.54
N LEU A 74 2.49 -1.53 13.73
CA LEU A 74 2.60 -2.15 15.05
C LEU A 74 4.04 -2.09 15.58
N ALA A 75 5.03 -2.33 14.72
CA ALA A 75 6.44 -2.28 15.09
C ALA A 75 6.94 -0.86 15.38
N TRP A 76 6.41 0.14 14.67
CA TRP A 76 6.89 1.52 14.70
C TRP A 76 6.81 2.19 16.09
N PRO A 77 5.70 2.14 16.84
CA PRO A 77 5.62 2.64 18.21
C PRO A 77 6.67 2.02 19.13
N ALA A 78 6.92 0.72 19.03
CA ALA A 78 7.94 0.05 19.83
C ALA A 78 9.35 0.58 19.50
N LEU A 79 9.64 0.80 18.22
CA LEU A 79 10.89 1.43 17.78
C LEU A 79 11.03 2.87 18.28
N LEU A 80 9.95 3.66 18.28
CA LEU A 80 9.94 5.01 18.83
C LEU A 80 10.14 5.04 20.34
N MET A 81 9.50 4.12 21.08
CA MET A 81 9.70 3.97 22.53
C MET A 81 11.14 3.58 22.85
N LEU A 82 11.71 2.64 22.09
CA LEU A 82 13.10 2.25 22.21
C LEU A 82 14.04 3.43 21.91
N ALA A 83 13.77 4.20 20.85
CA ALA A 83 14.54 5.39 20.53
C ALA A 83 14.41 6.47 21.62
N ALA A 84 13.23 6.66 22.21
CA ALA A 84 13.03 7.60 23.31
C ALA A 84 13.80 7.19 24.57
N TRP A 85 13.92 5.88 24.83
CA TRP A 85 14.69 5.32 25.93
C TRP A 85 16.20 5.43 25.71
N LEU A 86 16.69 5.03 24.53
CA LEU A 86 18.12 5.07 24.18
C LEU A 86 18.63 6.48 23.87
N ARG A 87 17.73 7.41 23.53
CA ARG A 87 18.02 8.79 23.10
C ARG A 87 19.15 8.88 22.06
N PRO A 88 19.09 8.12 20.95
CA PRO A 88 20.13 8.14 19.96
C PRO A 88 20.20 9.52 19.29
N GLY A 89 21.42 9.99 19.01
CA GLY A 89 21.59 11.19 18.19
C GLY A 89 21.07 10.97 16.77
N LYS A 90 20.73 12.06 16.05
CA LYS A 90 20.23 12.00 14.65
C LYS A 90 21.07 11.11 13.73
N ARG A 91 22.41 11.14 13.89
CA ARG A 91 23.34 10.30 13.10
C ARG A 91 23.12 8.81 13.36
N ALA A 92 22.93 8.41 14.61
CA ALA A 92 22.68 7.01 14.96
C ALA A 92 21.35 6.52 14.39
N VAL A 93 20.29 7.34 14.43
CA VAL A 93 18.99 7.02 13.80
C VAL A 93 19.15 6.79 12.30
N ILE A 94 19.85 7.69 11.60
CA ILE A 94 20.11 7.56 10.16
C ILE A 94 20.89 6.27 9.86
N LEU A 95 21.94 5.97 10.64
CA LEU A 95 22.75 4.77 10.45
C LEU A 95 21.95 3.49 10.69
N VAL A 96 21.13 3.43 11.74
CA VAL A 96 20.32 2.25 12.06
C VAL A 96 19.26 2.02 10.99
N ILE A 97 18.49 3.04 10.62
CA ILE A 97 17.46 2.92 9.56
C ILE A 97 18.12 2.59 8.22
N GLY A 98 19.23 3.25 7.89
CA GLY A 98 19.98 3.02 6.66
C GLY A 98 20.54 1.60 6.58
N LEU A 99 21.12 1.09 7.66
CA LEU A 99 21.66 -0.27 7.71
C LEU A 99 20.53 -1.32 7.65
N ALA A 100 19.47 -1.14 8.44
CA ALA A 100 18.32 -2.04 8.42
C ALA A 100 17.65 -2.07 7.03
N GLY A 101 17.48 -0.90 6.40
CA GLY A 101 16.98 -0.78 5.03
C GLY A 101 17.90 -1.43 4.01
N LEU A 102 19.22 -1.23 4.10
CA LEU A 102 20.19 -1.85 3.20
C LEU A 102 20.19 -3.38 3.31
N VAL A 103 20.16 -3.92 4.53
CA VAL A 103 20.09 -5.38 4.76
C VAL A 103 18.76 -5.93 4.24
N SER A 104 17.64 -5.27 4.56
CA SER A 104 16.31 -5.64 4.05
C SER A 104 16.29 -5.68 2.52
N PHE A 105 16.81 -4.64 1.86
CA PHE A 105 16.90 -4.58 0.40
C PHE A 105 17.83 -5.66 -0.19
N ALA A 106 19.03 -5.85 0.37
CA ALA A 106 19.98 -6.83 -0.14
C ALA A 106 19.42 -8.26 -0.06
N VAL A 107 18.79 -8.61 1.07
CA VAL A 107 18.15 -9.92 1.24
C VAL A 107 16.92 -10.04 0.34
N CYS A 108 16.14 -8.97 0.16
CA CYS A 108 15.02 -8.93 -0.77
C CYS A 108 15.46 -9.17 -2.22
N ALA A 109 16.50 -8.47 -2.67
CA ALA A 109 17.05 -8.60 -4.02
C ALA A 109 17.59 -10.01 -4.28
N TRP A 110 18.28 -10.60 -3.30
CA TRP A 110 18.73 -11.99 -3.38
C TRP A 110 17.56 -12.99 -3.37
N LEU A 111 16.63 -12.89 -2.41
CA LEU A 111 15.50 -13.81 -2.33
C LEU A 111 14.55 -13.69 -3.54
N THR A 112 14.52 -12.56 -4.23
CA THR A 112 13.75 -12.43 -5.48
C THR A 112 14.22 -13.43 -6.54
N THR A 113 15.49 -13.84 -6.54
CA THR A 113 16.02 -14.76 -7.55
C THR A 113 15.92 -16.24 -7.16
N VAL A 114 15.74 -16.56 -5.87
CA VAL A 114 15.73 -17.94 -5.38
C VAL A 114 14.40 -18.38 -4.77
N ALA A 115 13.63 -17.46 -4.21
CA ALA A 115 12.35 -17.73 -3.55
C ALA A 115 11.46 -16.47 -3.57
N GLN A 116 11.04 -16.07 -4.77
CA GLN A 116 10.33 -14.81 -5.03
C GLN A 116 9.10 -14.56 -4.12
N PRO A 117 8.25 -15.55 -3.78
CA PRO A 117 7.14 -15.33 -2.84
C PRO A 117 7.57 -14.79 -1.48
N TRP A 118 8.72 -15.23 -0.95
CA TRP A 118 9.26 -14.68 0.29
C TRP A 118 9.68 -13.23 0.12
N ALA A 119 10.41 -12.90 -0.94
CA ALA A 119 10.82 -11.52 -1.23
C ALA A 119 9.61 -10.57 -1.42
N PHE A 120 8.53 -11.08 -2.00
CA PHE A 120 7.33 -10.31 -2.32
C PHE A 120 6.43 -10.08 -1.09
N TYR A 121 6.15 -11.11 -0.29
CA TYR A 121 5.15 -11.04 0.78
C TYR A 121 5.74 -10.91 2.20
N PHE A 122 7.01 -11.25 2.43
CA PHE A 122 7.57 -11.23 3.78
C PHE A 122 7.94 -9.81 4.23
N SER A 123 7.26 -9.31 5.27
CA SER A 123 7.32 -7.91 5.69
C SER A 123 8.74 -7.37 5.97
N PRO A 124 9.65 -8.12 6.63
CA PRO A 124 11.03 -7.66 6.83
C PRO A 124 11.79 -7.37 5.53
N LEU A 125 11.43 -7.99 4.41
CA LEU A 125 12.06 -7.78 3.10
C LEU A 125 11.42 -6.64 2.31
N ARG A 126 10.31 -6.09 2.82
CA ARG A 126 9.65 -4.88 2.30
C ARG A 126 9.99 -3.65 3.14
N ALA A 127 10.54 -3.85 4.34
CA ALA A 127 10.88 -2.79 5.29
C ALA A 127 11.84 -1.72 4.73
N TRP A 128 12.69 -2.06 3.76
CA TRP A 128 13.59 -1.09 3.10
C TRP A 128 12.84 0.03 2.37
N GLU A 129 11.62 -0.22 1.87
CA GLU A 129 10.79 0.78 1.20
C GLU A 129 10.34 1.85 2.21
N PHE A 130 9.89 1.41 3.39
CA PHE A 130 9.58 2.28 4.53
C PHE A 130 10.82 3.01 5.05
N ALA A 131 11.98 2.33 5.11
CA ALA A 131 13.24 2.95 5.51
C ALA A 131 13.65 4.07 4.55
N ALA A 132 13.52 3.87 3.24
CA ALA A 132 13.81 4.90 2.23
C ALA A 132 12.89 6.13 2.39
N GLY A 133 11.58 5.92 2.55
CA GLY A 133 10.62 6.99 2.84
C GLY A 133 10.89 7.70 4.16
N GLY A 134 11.18 6.94 5.22
CA GLY A 134 11.52 7.45 6.55
C GLY A 134 12.78 8.32 6.54
N LEU A 135 13.85 7.86 5.88
CA LEU A 135 15.08 8.64 5.71
C LEU A 135 14.84 9.93 4.91
N ALA A 136 13.95 9.91 3.92
CA ALA A 136 13.58 11.11 3.17
C ALA A 136 13.00 12.20 4.08
N THR A 137 12.25 11.84 5.14
CA THR A 137 11.70 12.81 6.10
C THR A 137 12.77 13.50 6.96
N LEU A 138 13.95 12.91 7.09
CA LEU A 138 15.05 13.48 7.90
C LEU A 138 15.84 14.57 7.15
N VAL A 139 15.57 14.73 5.85
CA VAL A 139 16.13 15.81 5.02
C VAL A 139 15.50 17.14 5.44
N PRO A 140 16.29 18.16 5.82
CA PRO A 140 15.74 19.44 6.25
C PRO A 140 14.94 20.12 5.14
N ALA A 141 13.63 20.30 5.36
CA ALA A 141 12.74 20.98 4.41
C ALA A 141 13.23 22.40 4.04
N ALA A 142 13.90 23.10 4.97
CA ALA A 142 14.48 24.41 4.72
C ALA A 142 15.55 24.39 3.61
N ALA A 143 16.34 23.33 3.52
CA ALA A 143 17.37 23.18 2.48
C ALA A 143 16.75 23.03 1.08
N LEU A 144 15.58 22.38 1.00
CA LEU A 144 14.85 22.16 -0.26
C LEU A 144 14.02 23.40 -0.66
N ARG A 145 13.44 24.12 0.30
CA ARG A 145 12.70 25.38 0.07
C ARG A 145 13.52 26.44 -0.66
N GLN A 146 14.81 26.53 -0.35
CA GLN A 146 15.73 27.49 -0.96
C GLN A 146 16.07 27.13 -2.41
N ARG A 147 15.85 25.87 -2.83
CA ARG A 147 16.23 25.34 -4.15
C ARG A 147 15.00 24.94 -4.97
N ARG A 148 14.15 25.90 -5.31
CA ARG A 148 12.88 25.67 -6.03
C ARG A 148 13.04 24.91 -7.35
N GLY A 149 14.11 25.18 -8.10
CA GLY A 149 14.42 24.45 -9.35
C GLY A 149 14.72 22.97 -9.11
N LEU A 150 15.50 22.66 -8.08
CA LEU A 150 15.79 21.28 -7.68
C LEU A 150 14.50 20.56 -7.24
N SER A 151 13.66 21.21 -6.44
CA SER A 151 12.38 20.63 -6.01
C SER A 151 11.46 20.31 -7.20
N ALA A 152 11.38 21.18 -8.20
CA ALA A 152 10.59 20.94 -9.41
C ALA A 152 11.17 19.81 -10.26
N ALA A 153 12.50 19.75 -10.39
CA ALA A 153 13.19 18.67 -11.10
C ALA A 153 12.98 17.32 -10.41
N MET A 154 13.09 17.27 -9.07
CA MET A 154 12.78 16.08 -8.28
C MET A 154 11.31 15.68 -8.45
N ALA A 155 10.40 16.65 -8.56
CA ALA A 155 8.98 16.35 -8.76
C ALA A 155 8.75 15.61 -10.09
N TRP A 156 9.23 16.19 -11.19
CA TRP A 156 9.08 15.60 -12.52
C TRP A 156 9.84 14.29 -12.68
N ALA A 157 11.07 14.20 -12.17
CA ALA A 157 11.84 12.97 -12.17
C ALA A 157 11.14 11.87 -11.36
N GLY A 158 10.58 12.22 -10.20
CA GLY A 158 9.83 11.29 -9.36
C GLY A 158 8.61 10.72 -10.08
N LEU A 159 7.80 11.59 -10.69
CA LEU A 159 6.65 11.19 -11.49
C LEU A 159 7.06 10.33 -12.70
N ALA A 160 8.14 10.70 -13.38
CA ALA A 160 8.64 9.95 -14.53
C ALA A 160 9.06 8.53 -14.12
N LEU A 161 9.77 8.36 -13.00
CA LEU A 161 10.16 7.03 -12.51
C LEU A 161 8.93 6.18 -12.14
N ILE A 162 7.92 6.77 -11.50
CA ILE A 162 6.65 6.08 -11.19
C ILE A 162 5.94 5.68 -12.49
N ALA A 163 5.87 6.57 -13.48
CA ALA A 163 5.26 6.29 -14.77
C ALA A 163 6.02 5.19 -15.54
N ILE A 164 7.35 5.19 -15.51
CA ILE A 164 8.20 4.14 -16.11
C ILE A 164 7.91 2.80 -15.45
N ALA A 165 7.87 2.75 -14.11
CA ALA A 165 7.54 1.51 -13.40
C ALA A 165 6.15 0.99 -13.80
N TYR A 166 5.15 1.86 -13.92
CA TYR A 166 3.79 1.47 -14.32
C TYR A 166 3.68 1.01 -15.78
N LEU A 167 4.36 1.68 -16.72
CA LEU A 167 4.22 1.42 -18.16
C LEU A 167 5.16 0.35 -18.70
N CYS A 168 6.29 0.10 -18.03
CA CYS A 168 7.35 -0.76 -18.57
C CYS A 168 7.58 -2.06 -17.79
N PHE A 169 7.06 -2.20 -16.56
CA PHE A 169 7.24 -3.44 -15.81
C PHE A 169 6.19 -4.46 -16.24
N SER A 170 6.63 -5.70 -16.49
CA SER A 170 5.75 -6.84 -16.78
C SER A 170 5.57 -7.71 -15.54
N GLU A 171 4.43 -8.40 -15.47
CA GLU A 171 4.16 -9.44 -14.47
C GLU A 171 5.08 -10.67 -14.63
N ASP A 172 5.67 -10.87 -15.81
CA ASP A 172 6.57 -11.99 -16.10
C ASP A 172 7.98 -11.80 -15.52
N ALA A 173 8.33 -10.58 -15.11
CA ALA A 173 9.64 -10.27 -14.58
C ALA A 173 9.70 -10.50 -13.06
N PRO A 174 10.77 -11.10 -12.52
CA PRO A 174 10.93 -11.24 -11.07
C PRO A 174 10.85 -9.88 -10.35
N PHE A 175 9.78 -9.68 -9.59
CA PHE A 175 9.52 -8.51 -8.76
C PHE A 175 9.40 -8.96 -7.30
N PRO A 176 9.91 -8.21 -6.29
CA PRO A 176 10.34 -6.81 -6.33
C PRO A 176 11.78 -6.55 -6.80
N GLY A 177 12.77 -7.24 -6.25
CA GLY A 177 14.17 -7.17 -6.65
C GLY A 177 14.76 -5.77 -6.83
N LEU A 178 15.74 -5.67 -7.74
CA LEU A 178 16.28 -4.40 -8.23
C LEU A 178 15.22 -3.51 -8.91
N PRO A 179 14.27 -4.04 -9.71
CA PRO A 179 13.26 -3.20 -10.37
C PRO A 179 12.47 -2.31 -9.40
N ALA A 180 12.17 -2.79 -8.19
CA ALA A 180 11.46 -2.01 -7.18
C ALA A 180 12.18 -0.72 -6.74
N LEU A 181 13.50 -0.58 -6.99
CA LEU A 181 14.21 0.69 -6.77
C LEU A 181 13.61 1.84 -7.58
N VAL A 182 13.10 1.58 -8.78
CA VAL A 182 12.57 2.61 -9.68
C VAL A 182 11.35 3.32 -9.07
N PRO A 183 10.24 2.62 -8.72
CA PRO A 183 9.10 3.27 -8.08
C PRO A 183 9.41 3.80 -6.67
N VAL A 184 10.31 3.16 -5.91
CA VAL A 184 10.70 3.62 -4.57
C VAL A 184 11.50 4.92 -4.65
N ALA A 185 12.49 5.02 -5.55
CA ALA A 185 13.21 6.25 -5.80
C ALA A 185 12.27 7.34 -6.33
N GLY A 186 11.35 7.00 -7.22
CA GLY A 186 10.32 7.91 -7.72
C GLY A 186 9.49 8.52 -6.59
N THR A 187 9.01 7.66 -5.68
CA THR A 187 8.25 8.07 -4.49
C THR A 187 9.08 8.93 -3.54
N VAL A 188 10.34 8.57 -3.26
CA VAL A 188 11.24 9.37 -2.42
C VAL A 188 11.46 10.77 -2.99
N LEU A 189 11.69 10.88 -4.31
CA LEU A 189 11.82 12.18 -4.97
C LEU A 189 10.54 13.02 -4.86
N MET A 190 9.37 12.39 -4.98
CA MET A 190 8.08 13.07 -4.77
C MET A 190 7.91 13.58 -3.34
N LEU A 191 8.26 12.77 -2.34
CA LEU A 191 8.21 13.17 -0.92
C LEU A 191 9.13 14.37 -0.63
N LEU A 192 10.36 14.32 -1.14
CA LEU A 192 11.33 15.41 -0.99
C LEU A 192 10.85 16.70 -1.69
N ALA A 193 10.31 16.57 -2.91
CA ALA A 193 9.74 17.71 -3.63
C ALA A 193 8.54 18.33 -2.89
N GLY A 194 7.66 17.49 -2.31
CA GLY A 194 6.52 17.95 -1.51
C GLY A 194 6.94 18.69 -0.23
N ALA A 195 8.00 18.22 0.44
CA ALA A 195 8.53 18.85 1.66
C ALA A 195 9.05 20.28 1.46
N ALA A 196 9.48 20.61 0.24
CA ALA A 196 9.88 21.97 -0.12
C ALA A 196 8.71 22.97 -0.08
N GLY A 197 7.45 22.50 -0.09
CA GLY A 197 6.26 23.35 0.02
C GLY A 197 6.05 24.32 -1.16
N ALA A 198 6.82 24.17 -2.24
CA ALA A 198 6.66 24.99 -3.43
C ALA A 198 5.42 24.52 -4.20
N ARG A 199 4.43 25.42 -4.34
CA ARG A 199 3.24 25.19 -5.18
C ARG A 199 3.49 25.65 -6.62
N ASN A 200 4.53 25.13 -7.26
CA ASN A 200 4.85 25.41 -8.65
C ASN A 200 4.98 24.12 -9.47
N GLY A 201 4.79 24.21 -10.79
CA GLY A 201 4.88 23.07 -11.70
C GLY A 201 3.95 21.92 -11.30
N LEU A 202 4.50 20.70 -11.25
CA LEU A 202 3.76 19.49 -10.90
C LEU A 202 3.11 19.55 -9.51
N SER A 203 3.77 20.14 -8.52
CA SER A 203 3.22 20.26 -7.16
C SER A 203 1.95 21.12 -7.11
N ALA A 204 1.82 22.10 -8.01
CA ALA A 204 0.59 22.90 -8.13
C ALA A 204 -0.55 22.08 -8.75
N VAL A 205 -0.24 21.26 -9.76
CA VAL A 205 -1.21 20.36 -10.40
C VAL A 205 -1.71 19.33 -9.39
N LEU A 206 -0.82 18.63 -8.70
CA LEU A 206 -1.19 17.63 -7.68
C LEU A 206 -1.96 18.24 -6.49
N ALA A 207 -1.83 19.54 -6.26
CA ALA A 207 -2.60 20.26 -5.26
C ALA A 207 -4.01 20.67 -5.72
N LEU A 208 -4.43 20.35 -6.95
CA LEU A 208 -5.80 20.62 -7.39
C LEU A 208 -6.83 19.85 -6.56
N PRO A 209 -7.99 20.44 -6.23
CA PRO A 209 -8.98 19.78 -5.37
C PRO A 209 -9.43 18.38 -5.83
N PRO A 210 -9.65 18.12 -7.14
CA PRO A 210 -10.01 16.77 -7.60
C PRO A 210 -8.94 15.73 -7.30
N LEU A 211 -7.67 16.05 -7.53
CA LEU A 211 -6.55 15.13 -7.27
C LEU A 211 -6.36 14.89 -5.76
N GLN A 212 -6.48 15.95 -4.95
CA GLN A 212 -6.48 15.78 -3.49
C GLN A 212 -7.68 14.94 -3.01
N TRP A 213 -8.84 15.05 -3.66
CA TRP A 213 -10.02 14.28 -3.31
C TRP A 213 -9.83 12.79 -3.63
N VAL A 214 -9.27 12.46 -4.78
CA VAL A 214 -8.86 11.07 -5.10
C VAL A 214 -7.84 10.57 -4.08
N GLY A 215 -6.86 11.39 -3.69
CA GLY A 215 -5.91 11.05 -2.63
C GLY A 215 -6.59 10.75 -1.28
N LYS A 216 -7.63 11.50 -0.91
CA LYS A 216 -8.43 11.24 0.30
C LYS A 216 -9.23 9.94 0.22
N LEU A 217 -9.67 9.54 -0.98
CA LEU A 217 -10.38 8.28 -1.21
C LEU A 217 -9.46 7.07 -1.38
N SER A 218 -8.15 7.28 -1.51
CA SER A 218 -7.18 6.25 -1.90
C SER A 218 -7.28 4.96 -1.09
N TYR A 219 -7.47 5.05 0.23
CA TYR A 219 -7.64 3.87 1.07
C TYR A 219 -8.91 3.07 0.72
N SER A 220 -10.08 3.72 0.68
CA SER A 220 -11.33 3.05 0.31
C SER A 220 -11.30 2.54 -1.14
N LEU A 221 -10.67 3.27 -2.06
CA LEU A 221 -10.45 2.85 -3.45
C LEU A 221 -9.60 1.59 -3.52
N TYR A 222 -8.50 1.56 -2.77
CA TYR A 222 -7.65 0.38 -2.67
C TYR A 222 -8.41 -0.82 -2.08
N LEU A 223 -9.30 -0.65 -1.11
CA LEU A 223 -10.07 -1.77 -0.58
C LEU A 223 -11.04 -2.37 -1.62
N TRP A 224 -11.74 -1.53 -2.39
CA TRP A 224 -12.81 -1.97 -3.28
C TRP A 224 -12.39 -2.36 -4.69
N HIS A 225 -11.29 -1.82 -5.23
CA HIS A 225 -10.95 -2.04 -6.64
C HIS A 225 -10.79 -3.53 -6.97
N TRP A 226 -10.10 -4.28 -6.12
CA TRP A 226 -9.75 -5.66 -6.42
C TRP A 226 -10.94 -6.63 -6.33
N PRO A 227 -11.76 -6.65 -5.25
CA PRO A 227 -12.96 -7.49 -5.22
C PRO A 227 -13.91 -7.25 -6.40
N VAL A 228 -14.06 -5.99 -6.82
CA VAL A 228 -14.90 -5.63 -7.98
C VAL A 228 -14.31 -6.22 -9.27
N ILE A 229 -13.01 -6.08 -9.49
CA ILE A 229 -12.33 -6.62 -10.68
C ILE A 229 -12.42 -8.15 -10.71
N VAL A 230 -12.10 -8.81 -9.60
CA VAL A 230 -12.10 -10.28 -9.50
C VAL A 230 -13.49 -10.85 -9.74
N TYR A 231 -14.52 -10.34 -9.06
CA TYR A 231 -15.88 -10.85 -9.24
C TYR A 231 -16.43 -10.55 -10.64
N ALA A 232 -16.08 -9.41 -11.24
CA ALA A 232 -16.45 -9.14 -12.63
C ALA A 232 -15.80 -10.14 -13.61
N GLY A 233 -14.54 -10.52 -13.38
CA GLY A 233 -13.83 -11.56 -14.16
C GLY A 233 -14.37 -12.97 -13.94
N MET A 234 -14.88 -13.28 -12.75
CA MET A 234 -15.54 -14.57 -12.48
C MET A 234 -16.91 -14.69 -13.17
N LEU A 235 -17.64 -13.58 -13.28
CA LEU A 235 -18.96 -13.57 -13.93
C LEU A 235 -18.87 -13.54 -15.46
N THR A 236 -17.76 -13.05 -16.02
CA THR A 236 -17.57 -12.90 -17.47
C THR A 236 -16.13 -13.16 -17.88
N ALA A 237 -15.92 -14.05 -18.86
CA ALA A 237 -14.60 -14.44 -19.32
C ALA A 237 -13.77 -13.26 -19.88
N GLU A 238 -14.41 -12.33 -20.59
CA GLU A 238 -13.77 -11.11 -21.08
C GLU A 238 -14.67 -9.89 -20.82
N LEU A 239 -14.13 -8.91 -20.09
CA LEU A 239 -14.81 -7.65 -19.83
C LEU A 239 -14.71 -6.71 -21.03
N SER A 240 -15.85 -6.40 -21.64
CA SER A 240 -16.00 -5.32 -22.62
C SER A 240 -15.63 -3.95 -22.02
N THR A 241 -15.32 -2.97 -22.88
CA THR A 241 -15.00 -1.60 -22.44
C THR A 241 -16.10 -1.01 -21.56
N VAL A 242 -17.37 -1.27 -21.87
CA VAL A 242 -18.51 -0.80 -21.09
C VAL A 242 -18.52 -1.43 -19.69
N GLN A 243 -18.27 -2.74 -19.58
CA GLN A 243 -18.18 -3.42 -18.29
C GLN A 243 -16.98 -2.95 -17.46
N ARG A 244 -15.84 -2.66 -18.08
CA ARG A 244 -14.67 -2.08 -17.39
C ARG A 244 -14.98 -0.68 -16.85
N LEU A 245 -15.64 0.16 -17.63
CA LEU A 245 -16.10 1.48 -17.18
C LEU A 245 -17.13 1.37 -16.05
N PHE A 246 -18.03 0.38 -16.13
CA PHE A 246 -18.96 0.08 -15.04
C PHE A 246 -18.24 -0.36 -13.77
N CYS A 247 -17.24 -1.24 -13.86
CA CYS A 247 -16.42 -1.66 -12.71
C CYS A 247 -15.68 -0.47 -12.07
N LEU A 248 -15.14 0.44 -12.89
CA LEU A 248 -14.51 1.67 -12.42
C LEU A 248 -15.53 2.56 -11.69
N ALA A 249 -16.69 2.79 -12.29
CA ALA A 249 -17.76 3.61 -11.70
C ALA A 249 -18.27 3.00 -10.38
N LEU A 250 -18.47 1.68 -10.36
CA LEU A 250 -18.88 0.93 -9.16
C LEU A 250 -17.82 1.02 -8.06
N THR A 251 -16.55 0.82 -8.39
CA THR A 251 -15.43 0.97 -7.44
C THR A 251 -15.42 2.37 -6.83
N LEU A 252 -15.53 3.42 -7.65
CA LEU A 252 -15.56 4.80 -7.17
C LEU A 252 -16.80 5.09 -6.30
N ALA A 253 -17.96 4.58 -6.67
CA ALA A 253 -19.20 4.75 -5.91
C ALA A 253 -19.12 4.07 -4.53
N LEU A 254 -18.66 2.81 -4.48
CA LEU A 254 -18.46 2.06 -3.23
C LEU A 254 -17.39 2.71 -2.35
N SER A 255 -16.32 3.23 -2.97
CA SER A 255 -15.25 3.93 -2.26
C SER A 255 -15.74 5.24 -1.66
N ALA A 256 -16.50 6.04 -2.42
CA ALA A 256 -17.10 7.28 -1.92
C ALA A 256 -18.10 6.99 -0.80
N PHE A 257 -18.95 5.97 -0.96
CA PHE A 257 -19.88 5.52 0.09
C PHE A 257 -19.14 5.15 1.37
N THR A 258 -18.15 4.27 1.27
CA THR A 258 -17.37 3.80 2.43
C THR A 258 -16.64 4.94 3.11
N TYR A 259 -16.02 5.83 2.32
CA TYR A 259 -15.33 7.01 2.85
C TYR A 259 -16.28 7.97 3.57
N LEU A 260 -17.45 8.25 3.01
CA LEU A 260 -18.39 9.22 3.55
C LEU A 260 -19.16 8.71 4.77
N PHE A 261 -19.55 7.43 4.77
CA PHE A 261 -20.47 6.86 5.76
C PHE A 261 -19.82 5.94 6.78
N ILE A 262 -18.62 5.39 6.49
CA ILE A 262 -17.91 4.51 7.43
C ILE A 262 -16.65 5.19 7.94
N GLU A 263 -15.78 5.64 7.03
CA GLU A 263 -14.46 6.17 7.40
C GLU A 263 -14.55 7.56 8.06
N ASN A 264 -15.17 8.54 7.40
CA ASN A 264 -15.24 9.92 7.89
C ASN A 264 -15.95 10.07 9.23
N PRO A 265 -17.10 9.42 9.49
CA PRO A 265 -17.78 9.56 10.76
C PRO A 265 -16.91 9.09 11.92
N ILE A 266 -16.15 8.01 11.72
CA ILE A 266 -15.22 7.48 12.72
C ILE A 266 -14.01 8.40 12.86
N ARG A 267 -13.38 8.80 11.76
CA ARG A 267 -12.18 9.67 11.77
C ARG A 267 -12.45 11.05 12.37
N ARG A 268 -13.66 11.58 12.21
CA ARG A 268 -14.07 12.91 12.71
C ARG A 268 -14.86 12.83 14.01
N ASN A 269 -14.98 11.65 14.62
CA ASN A 269 -15.69 11.50 15.88
C ASN A 269 -14.86 12.11 17.01
N GLY A 270 -15.29 13.27 17.50
CA GLY A 270 -14.63 13.98 18.60
C GLY A 270 -14.51 13.15 19.88
N TRP A 271 -15.41 12.18 20.11
CA TRP A 271 -15.35 11.30 21.29
C TRP A 271 -14.23 10.24 21.19
N LEU A 272 -13.99 9.70 19.98
CA LEU A 272 -12.87 8.78 19.71
C LEU A 272 -11.54 9.54 19.68
N MET A 273 -11.52 10.75 19.10
CA MET A 273 -10.31 11.58 19.03
C MET A 273 -9.93 12.23 20.36
N ALA A 274 -10.85 12.33 21.33
CA ALA A 274 -10.60 12.96 22.62
C ALA A 274 -9.64 12.15 23.51
N ASN A 275 -9.41 10.86 23.25
CA ASN A 275 -8.52 10.04 24.05
C ASN A 275 -7.85 8.95 23.20
N ALA A 276 -6.51 8.95 23.15
CA ALA A 276 -5.74 7.99 22.35
C ALA A 276 -6.02 6.52 22.73
N ALA A 277 -6.39 6.26 23.99
CA ALA A 277 -6.79 4.92 24.43
C ALA A 277 -8.13 4.45 23.82
N ARG A 278 -9.01 5.37 23.43
CA ARG A 278 -10.31 5.07 22.79
C ARG A 278 -10.20 4.93 21.28
N ALA A 279 -9.14 5.45 20.67
CA ALA A 279 -8.87 5.29 19.25
C ALA A 279 -8.31 3.90 18.88
N LEU A 280 -7.93 3.09 19.90
CA LEU A 280 -7.43 1.72 19.76
C LEU A 280 -8.54 0.65 19.90
N VAL A 281 -9.79 1.06 20.15
CA VAL A 281 -10.99 0.20 20.24
C VAL A 281 -11.85 0.43 18.99
#